data_AF-A0A5R9KVW8-F1
#
_entry.id   AF-A0A5R9KVW8-F1
#
_cell.length_a   1.000
_cell.length_b   1.000
_cell.length_c   1.000
_cell.angle_alpha   90.00
_cell.angle_beta   90.00
_cell.angle_gamma   90.00
#
_symmetry.space_group_name_H-M   'P 1'
#
loop_
_entity.id
_entity.type
_entity.pdbx_description
1 polymer ?
#
loop_
_entity_poly.entity_id
_entity_poly.type
_entity_poly.pdbx_seq_one_letter_code
_entity_poly.pdbx_strand_id
1 'polypeptide(L)'
;MSGNNHEVSADYAHLFASSPSEDNKIDALVLAARFLEIINDAMEEKKMTRKSLAQAIGTSPSWITQLFRGDRMPNLEILSLMARALDITFEVRFSRNSHPLEHFESKSLVSTFRRLEEKKRKVGDTSKQVEV
;
A
#
# COMPACT_ATOMS: atom_id res chain seq x y z
N MET A 1 -1.79 -6.51 44.85
CA MET A 1 -2.00 -5.97 43.49
C MET A 1 -0.80 -6.35 42.65
N SER A 2 -0.91 -7.39 41.82
CA SER A 2 0.04 -7.62 40.73
C SER A 2 -0.78 -7.77 39.47
N GLY A 3 -0.79 -6.70 38.67
CA GLY A 3 -1.46 -6.66 37.38
C GLY A 3 -0.76 -7.65 36.45
N ASN A 4 -1.52 -8.64 35.98
CA ASN A 4 -1.07 -9.63 35.03
C ASN A 4 -1.03 -8.99 33.62
N ASN A 5 -0.02 -8.16 33.38
CA ASN A 5 0.38 -7.80 32.03
C ASN A 5 1.40 -8.85 31.59
N HIS A 6 1.06 -9.65 30.59
CA HIS A 6 1.93 -10.46 29.71
C HIS A 6 1.39 -11.89 29.51
N GLU A 7 0.35 -12.05 28.68
CA GLU A 7 0.21 -13.27 27.87
C GLU A 7 -0.77 -13.12 26.68
N VAL A 8 -0.86 -11.93 26.10
CA VAL A 8 -1.50 -11.73 24.78
C VAL A 8 -0.37 -11.48 23.81
N SER A 9 0.34 -12.52 23.34
CA SER A 9 1.51 -12.29 22.48
C SER A 9 1.81 -13.41 21.47
N ALA A 10 1.82 -14.68 21.87
CA ALA A 10 2.19 -15.77 20.96
C ALA A 10 0.97 -16.43 20.31
N ASP A 11 -0.08 -16.71 21.10
CA ASP A 11 -1.26 -17.43 20.63
C ASP A 11 -2.10 -16.65 19.62
N TYR A 12 -1.93 -15.34 19.48
CA TYR A 12 -2.66 -14.55 18.48
C TYR A 12 -1.91 -14.42 17.15
N ALA A 13 -0.64 -14.84 17.07
CA ALA A 13 0.18 -14.70 15.88
C ALA A 13 -0.39 -15.45 14.67
N HIS A 14 -1.04 -16.60 14.90
CA HIS A 14 -1.67 -17.39 13.85
C HIS A 14 -2.92 -16.71 13.24
N LEU A 15 -3.56 -15.77 13.96
CA LEU A 15 -4.67 -14.97 13.40
C LEU A 15 -4.18 -13.90 12.41
N PHE A 16 -2.91 -13.51 12.49
CA PHE A 16 -2.29 -12.54 11.59
C PHE A 16 -1.33 -13.17 10.57
N ALA A 17 -1.06 -14.48 10.70
CA ALA A 17 -0.33 -15.23 9.70
C ALA A 17 -1.26 -15.57 8.53
N SER A 18 -1.30 -14.70 7.53
CA SER A 18 -1.93 -15.03 6.25
C SER A 18 -1.22 -16.24 5.64
N SER A 19 -2.00 -17.15 5.06
CA SER A 19 -1.44 -18.25 4.30
C SER A 19 -0.72 -17.72 3.04
N PRO A 20 0.31 -18.42 2.52
CA PRO A 20 0.96 -18.00 1.26
C PRO A 20 -0.01 -17.83 0.07
N SER A 21 -1.13 -18.56 0.08
CA SER A 21 -2.22 -18.39 -0.89
C SER A 21 -3.02 -17.11 -0.70
N GLU A 22 -3.22 -16.66 0.55
CA GLU A 22 -3.87 -15.38 0.84
C GLU A 22 -2.95 -14.22 0.45
N ASP A 23 -1.64 -14.33 0.72
CA ASP A 23 -0.65 -13.33 0.31
C ASP A 23 -0.64 -13.14 -1.21
N ASN A 24 -0.59 -14.25 -1.97
CA ASN A 24 -0.64 -14.18 -3.43
C ASN A 24 -1.92 -13.52 -3.96
N LYS A 25 -3.07 -13.80 -3.33
CA LYS A 25 -4.35 -13.20 -3.70
C LYS A 25 -4.37 -11.70 -3.40
N ILE A 26 -3.82 -11.29 -2.26
CA ILE A 26 -3.67 -9.88 -1.88
C ILE A 26 -2.77 -9.17 -2.89
N ASP A 27 -1.61 -9.74 -3.21
CA ASP A 27 -0.68 -9.17 -4.21
C ASP A 27 -1.35 -9.02 -5.58
N ALA A 28 -2.11 -10.03 -6.01
CA ALA A 28 -2.87 -9.96 -7.25
C ALA A 28 -3.91 -8.82 -7.21
N LEU A 29 -4.67 -8.69 -6.12
CA LEU A 29 -5.64 -7.61 -5.94
C LEU A 29 -4.98 -6.23 -5.98
N VAL A 30 -3.84 -6.07 -5.31
CA VAL A 30 -3.06 -4.83 -5.33
C VAL A 30 -2.60 -4.51 -6.76
N LEU A 31 -2.12 -5.50 -7.50
CA LEU A 31 -1.72 -5.31 -8.89
C LEU A 31 -2.91 -4.90 -9.78
N ALA A 32 -4.05 -5.56 -9.65
CA ALA A 32 -5.27 -5.18 -10.38
C ALA A 32 -5.74 -3.77 -10.02
N ALA A 33 -5.69 -3.38 -8.75
CA ALA A 33 -6.06 -2.04 -8.31
C ALA A 33 -5.19 -0.97 -8.98
N ARG A 34 -3.87 -1.19 -9.11
CA ARG A 34 -2.96 -0.28 -9.81
C ARG A 34 -3.32 -0.09 -11.28
N PHE A 35 -3.67 -1.18 -11.98
CA PHE A 35 -4.14 -1.07 -13.37
C PHE A 35 -5.45 -0.30 -13.46
N LEU A 36 -6.40 -0.58 -12.55
CA LEU A 36 -7.70 0.07 -12.54
C LEU A 36 -7.61 1.56 -12.15
N GLU A 37 -6.65 1.94 -11.32
CA GLU A 37 -6.34 3.34 -10.99
C GLU A 37 -5.91 4.12 -12.24
N ILE A 38 -4.93 3.59 -13.00
CA ILE A 38 -4.49 4.19 -14.27
C ILE A 38 -5.67 4.34 -15.26
N ILE A 39 -6.53 3.33 -15.34
CA ILE A 39 -7.72 3.37 -16.19
C ILE A 39 -8.70 4.44 -15.69
N ASN A 40 -8.90 4.56 -14.38
CA ASN A 40 -9.78 5.57 -13.80
C ASN A 40 -9.30 6.99 -14.10
N ASP A 41 -8.00 7.25 -13.96
CA ASP A 41 -7.40 8.55 -14.26
C ASP A 41 -7.59 8.92 -15.74
N ALA A 42 -7.29 7.98 -16.65
CA ALA A 42 -7.52 8.20 -18.08
C ALA A 42 -9.01 8.39 -18.44
N MET A 43 -9.92 7.73 -17.72
CA MET A 43 -11.36 7.98 -17.86
C MET A 43 -11.73 9.40 -17.42
N GLU A 44 -11.19 9.88 -16.31
CA GLU A 44 -11.43 11.23 -15.80
C GLU A 44 -10.94 12.30 -16.78
N GLU A 45 -9.72 12.14 -17.32
CA GLU A 45 -9.17 13.02 -18.36
C GLU A 45 -10.06 13.10 -19.59
N LYS A 46 -10.62 11.96 -20.03
CA LYS A 46 -11.54 11.88 -21.17
C LYS A 46 -13.00 12.17 -20.83
N LYS A 47 -13.32 12.50 -19.57
CA LYS A 47 -14.69 12.64 -19.06
C LYS A 47 -15.58 11.43 -19.40
N MET A 48 -14.98 10.24 -19.45
CA MET A 48 -15.63 8.99 -19.80
C MET A 48 -16.25 8.36 -18.55
N THR A 49 -17.53 8.03 -18.61
CA THR A 49 -18.21 7.34 -17.51
C THR A 49 -17.97 5.82 -17.57
N ARG A 50 -18.11 5.12 -16.43
CA ARG A 50 -18.06 3.63 -16.40
C ARG A 50 -19.08 2.98 -17.35
N LYS A 51 -20.25 3.60 -17.51
CA LYS A 51 -21.28 3.16 -18.48
C LYS A 51 -20.78 3.28 -19.92
N SER A 52 -20.14 4.40 -20.25
CA SER A 52 -19.55 4.61 -21.57
C SER A 52 -18.39 3.64 -21.83
N LEU A 53 -17.52 3.41 -20.84
CA LEU A 53 -16.44 2.43 -20.94
C LEU A 53 -16.99 1.02 -21.20
N ALA A 54 -18.00 0.60 -20.42
CA ALA A 54 -18.66 -0.69 -20.61
C ALA A 54 -19.17 -0.87 -22.05
N GLN A 55 -19.85 0.16 -22.58
CA GLN A 55 -20.34 0.16 -23.95
C GLN A 55 -19.19 0.09 -24.97
N ALA A 56 -18.11 0.83 -24.77
CA ALA A 56 -16.96 0.86 -25.67
C ALA A 56 -16.23 -0.49 -25.76
N ILE A 57 -16.18 -1.26 -24.66
CA ILE A 57 -15.52 -2.58 -24.62
C ILE A 57 -16.49 -3.76 -24.73
N GLY A 58 -17.78 -3.52 -24.99
CA GLY A 58 -18.79 -4.56 -25.19
C GLY A 58 -19.15 -5.35 -23.91
N THR A 59 -19.16 -4.71 -22.75
CA THR A 59 -19.49 -5.33 -21.46
C THR A 59 -20.64 -4.63 -20.75
N SER A 60 -21.14 -5.23 -19.65
CA SER A 60 -22.22 -4.62 -18.88
C SER A 60 -21.69 -3.57 -17.88
N PRO A 61 -22.43 -2.47 -17.62
CA PRO A 61 -22.03 -1.47 -16.61
C PRO A 61 -21.89 -2.05 -15.19
N SER A 62 -22.68 -3.09 -14.87
CA SER A 62 -22.59 -3.80 -13.59
C SER A 62 -21.25 -4.52 -13.47
N TRP A 63 -20.83 -5.22 -14.52
CA TRP A 63 -19.56 -5.94 -14.53
C TRP A 63 -18.35 -5.00 -14.42
N ILE A 64 -18.36 -3.86 -15.12
CA ILE A 64 -17.35 -2.80 -14.92
C ILE A 64 -17.34 -2.32 -13.47
N THR A 65 -18.51 -2.06 -12.88
CA THR A 65 -18.60 -1.60 -11.49
C THR A 65 -18.00 -2.62 -10.51
N GLN A 66 -18.23 -3.91 -10.73
CA GLN A 66 -17.65 -4.99 -9.93
C GLN A 66 -16.11 -5.03 -10.02
N LEU A 67 -15.53 -4.78 -11.20
CA LEU A 67 -14.08 -4.65 -11.34
C LEU A 67 -13.54 -3.50 -10.50
N PHE A 68 -14.10 -2.30 -10.63
CA PHE A 68 -13.65 -1.11 -9.89
C PHE A 68 -13.89 -1.19 -8.38
N ARG A 69 -14.74 -2.10 -7.90
CA ARG A 69 -14.93 -2.37 -6.46
C ARG A 69 -13.99 -3.44 -5.92
N GLY A 70 -13.31 -4.20 -6.78
CA GLY A 70 -12.50 -5.35 -6.40
C GLY A 70 -13.29 -6.64 -6.20
N ASP A 71 -14.60 -6.66 -6.52
CA ASP A 71 -15.43 -7.87 -6.45
C ASP A 71 -15.00 -8.91 -7.51
N ARG A 72 -14.39 -8.43 -8.61
CA ARG A 72 -13.87 -9.24 -9.70
C ARG A 72 -12.49 -8.77 -10.13
N MET A 73 -11.67 -9.72 -10.55
CA MET A 73 -10.36 -9.46 -11.12
C MET A 73 -10.45 -9.19 -12.62
N PRO A 74 -9.85 -8.11 -13.13
CA PRO A 74 -9.67 -7.94 -14.55
C PRO A 74 -8.64 -8.96 -15.06
N ASN A 75 -8.84 -9.46 -16.28
CA ASN A 75 -7.82 -10.20 -17.00
C ASN A 75 -7.08 -9.25 -17.96
N LEU A 76 -5.96 -9.71 -18.52
CA LEU A 76 -5.13 -8.88 -19.41
C LEU A 76 -5.86 -8.47 -20.70
N GLU A 77 -6.76 -9.31 -21.22
CA GLU A 77 -7.54 -8.99 -22.42
C GLU A 77 -8.45 -7.78 -22.19
N ILE A 78 -9.10 -7.73 -21.02
CA ILE A 78 -9.98 -6.64 -20.62
C ILE A 78 -9.18 -5.37 -20.38
N LEU A 79 -8.02 -5.46 -19.71
CA LEU A 79 -7.12 -4.32 -19.53
C LEU A 79 -6.69 -3.75 -20.89
N SER A 80 -6.38 -4.61 -21.86
CA SER A 80 -6.04 -4.21 -23.22
C SER A 80 -7.21 -3.52 -23.94
N LEU A 81 -8.43 -4.06 -23.83
CA LEU A 81 -9.63 -3.42 -24.40
C LEU A 81 -9.89 -2.04 -23.80
N MET A 82 -9.75 -1.90 -22.48
CA MET A 82 -9.89 -0.63 -21.77
C MET A 82 -8.84 0.37 -22.23
N ALA A 83 -7.57 -0.05 -22.31
CA ALA A 83 -6.47 0.79 -22.78
C ALA A 83 -6.72 1.30 -24.21
N ARG A 84 -7.18 0.43 -25.11
CA ARG A 84 -7.55 0.80 -26.49
C ARG A 84 -8.73 1.77 -26.53
N ALA A 85 -9.77 1.54 -25.73
CA ALA A 85 -10.92 2.45 -25.65
C ALA A 85 -10.54 3.84 -25.13
N LEU A 86 -9.52 3.90 -24.27
CA LEU A 86 -9.00 5.11 -23.65
C LEU A 86 -7.79 5.70 -24.40
N ASP A 87 -7.33 5.09 -25.49
CA ASP A 87 -6.14 5.53 -26.25
C ASP A 87 -4.89 5.71 -25.37
N ILE A 88 -4.67 4.75 -24.47
CA ILE A 88 -3.50 4.69 -23.58
C ILE A 88 -2.72 3.39 -23.81
N THR A 89 -1.49 3.34 -23.30
CA THR A 89 -0.66 2.13 -23.30
C THR A 89 -0.06 1.90 -21.92
N PHE A 90 0.11 0.63 -21.55
CA PHE A 90 0.77 0.26 -20.30
C PHE A 90 2.26 0.01 -20.55
N GLU A 91 3.11 0.62 -19.75
CA GLU A 91 4.55 0.30 -19.69
C GLU A 91 4.84 -0.60 -18.50
N VAL A 92 5.61 -1.67 -18.72
CA VAL A 92 6.05 -2.56 -17.64
C VAL A 92 7.45 -2.15 -17.22
N ARG A 93 7.60 -1.83 -15.92
CA ARG A 93 8.88 -1.54 -15.28
C ARG A 93 9.01 -2.42 -14.05
N PHE A 94 10.23 -2.88 -13.77
CA PHE A 94 10.52 -3.59 -12.53
C PHE A 94 11.18 -2.64 -11.53
N SER A 95 10.86 -2.82 -10.26
CA SER A 95 11.60 -2.24 -9.14
C SER A 95 11.88 -3.35 -8.15
N ARG A 96 12.98 -3.24 -7.40
CA ARG A 96 13.18 -4.12 -6.25
C ARG A 96 12.23 -3.67 -5.15
N ASN A 97 11.56 -4.61 -4.52
CA ASN A 97 10.84 -4.35 -3.28
C ASN A 97 11.86 -3.91 -2.23
N SER A 98 11.97 -2.61 -2.00
CA SER A 98 12.60 -2.09 -0.78
C SER A 98 11.67 -2.43 0.37
N HIS A 99 12.19 -3.07 1.42
CA HIS A 99 11.40 -3.46 2.59
C HIS A 99 10.50 -2.31 3.06
N PRO A 100 9.21 -2.57 3.41
CA PRO A 100 8.26 -1.52 3.81
C PRO A 100 8.73 -0.65 5.00
N LEU A 101 9.74 -1.09 5.73
CA LEU A 101 10.26 -0.40 6.91
C LEU A 101 11.17 0.79 6.59
N GLU A 102 11.60 0.99 5.34
CA GLU A 102 12.47 2.14 5.00
C GLU A 102 11.72 3.39 4.54
N HIS A 103 10.42 3.30 4.26
CA HIS A 103 9.64 4.42 3.70
C HIS A 103 8.60 5.02 4.65
N PHE A 104 8.49 4.54 5.89
CA PHE A 104 7.74 5.26 6.92
C PHE A 104 8.58 6.47 7.36
N GLU A 105 8.38 7.59 6.64
CA GLU A 105 8.98 8.92 6.79
C GLU A 105 9.46 9.23 8.22
N SER A 106 10.67 8.79 8.49
CA SER A 106 11.39 8.99 9.74
C SER A 106 12.23 10.27 9.69
N LYS A 107 11.95 11.20 8.76
CA LYS A 107 12.59 12.53 8.77
C LYS A 107 12.29 13.29 10.06
N SER A 108 11.12 13.08 10.66
CA SER A 108 10.75 13.65 11.97
C SER A 108 11.29 12.83 13.15
N LEU A 109 11.13 11.51 13.14
CA LEU A 109 11.45 10.67 14.30
C LEU A 109 12.95 10.42 14.46
N VAL A 110 13.70 10.17 13.38
CA VAL A 110 15.15 9.93 13.48
C VAL A 110 15.90 11.19 13.91
N SER A 111 15.49 12.37 13.43
CA SER A 111 16.07 13.63 13.88
C SER A 111 15.71 13.93 15.34
N THR A 112 14.48 13.65 15.76
CA THR A 112 14.05 13.80 17.16
C THR A 112 14.79 12.85 18.10
N PHE A 113 14.94 11.57 17.73
CA PHE A 113 15.70 10.60 18.51
C PHE A 113 17.19 10.95 18.58
N ARG A 114 17.80 11.39 17.46
CA ARG A 114 19.20 11.84 17.46
C ARG A 114 19.41 13.03 18.40
N ARG A 115 18.47 13.98 18.43
CA ARG A 115 18.51 15.16 19.33
C ARG A 115 18.34 14.80 20.80
N LEU A 116 17.53 13.77 21.11
CA LEU A 116 17.33 13.28 22.48
C LEU A 116 18.57 12.57 23.03
N GLU A 117 19.24 11.76 22.21
CA GLU A 117 20.48 11.07 22.61
C GLU A 117 21.66 12.04 22.79
N GLU A 118 21.76 13.08 21.95
CA GLU A 118 22.74 14.16 22.14
C GLU A 118 22.51 14.95 23.43
N LYS A 119 21.24 15.16 23.82
CA LYS A 119 20.89 15.85 25.08
C LYS A 119 21.20 14.99 26.30
N LYS A 120 20.97 13.68 26.25
CA LYS A 120 21.37 12.74 27.32
C LYS A 120 22.88 12.70 27.50
N ARG A 121 23.65 12.73 26.39
CA ARG A 121 25.12 12.73 26.45
C ARG A 121 25.70 14.01 27.05
N LYS A 122 25.05 15.17 26.85
CA LYS A 122 25.47 16.44 27.48
C LYS A 122 25.06 16.55 28.94
N VAL A 123 23.97 15.92 29.37
CA VAL A 123 23.53 15.94 30.78
C VAL A 123 24.39 15.01 31.66
N GLY A 124 24.91 13.91 31.10
CA GLY A 124 25.81 13.00 31.83
C GLY A 124 27.23 13.52 32.07
N ASP A 125 27.66 14.54 31.31
CA ASP A 125 29.02 15.10 31.41
C ASP A 125 29.09 16.25 32.44
N THR A 126 27.98 16.97 32.66
CA THR A 126 27.92 18.06 33.65
C THR A 126 27.83 17.56 35.09
N SER A 127 27.42 16.31 35.32
CA SER A 127 27.35 15.71 36.67
C SER A 127 28.71 15.23 37.22
N LYS A 128 29.80 15.33 36.44
CA LYS A 128 31.15 14.91 36.87
C LYS A 128 32.09 16.07 37.27
N GLN A 129 31.64 17.32 37.27
CA GLN A 129 32.47 18.48 37.64
C GLN A 129 32.00 19.27 38.88
N VAL A 130 31.13 18.69 39.71
CA VAL A 130 30.76 19.29 41.00
C VAL A 130 31.08 18.33 42.15
N GLU A 131 32.32 17.89 42.22
CA GLU A 131 32.94 17.35 43.44
C GLU A 131 34.36 17.94 43.51
N VAL A 132 34.46 19.14 44.09
CA VAL A 132 35.69 19.70 44.68
C VAL A 132 35.31 20.29 46.03
#